data_AF-A0A8H4F5C1-F1
#
_entry.id   AF-A0A8H4F5C1-F1
#
_cell.length_a   1.000
_cell.length_b   1.000
_cell.length_c   1.000
_cell.angle_alpha   90.00
_cell.angle_beta   90.00
_cell.angle_gamma   90.00
#
_symmetry.space_group_name_H-M   'P 1'
#
loop_
_entity.id
_entity.type
_entity.pdbx_description
1 polymer ?
#
loop_
_entity_poly.entity_id
_entity_poly.type
_entity_poly.pdbx_seq_one_letter_code
_entity_poly.pdbx_strand_id
1 'polypeptide(L)'
;MNAWDAHSGEKVQVTPSSPEPINAWESNKQELPSADQPLHAASTSIDIPSSPSPAVPDASSDEPVARGKPSLPRFLLRIWQFFAAIGAFGFQVGASPYSEEPIPFGKPGLLYYGYVVCWLSIVWSSFNVFVYLTRRFGKGNKIKRFVSTLFDLVLAALFGVCVFYEIATYRCKPGMHNGWCNFYNTGLFFLMSLFLTYVVHALWDIFAAMSCLRK
;
A
#
# COMPACT_ATOMS: atom_id res chain seq x y z
N MET A 1 -40.25 39.82 22.77
CA MET A 1 -40.33 38.82 23.84
C MET A 1 -38.99 38.13 23.91
N ASN A 2 -38.30 38.30 25.04
CA ASN A 2 -36.96 37.78 25.31
C ASN A 2 -37.06 36.35 25.84
N ALA A 3 -36.12 35.48 25.48
CA ALA A 3 -35.64 34.39 26.32
C ALA A 3 -34.34 33.83 25.73
N TRP A 4 -33.23 34.39 26.21
CA TRP A 4 -31.94 33.73 26.23
C TRP A 4 -31.98 32.73 27.39
N ASP A 5 -31.85 31.44 27.12
CA ASP A 5 -31.52 30.48 28.17
C ASP A 5 -30.23 29.75 27.81
N ALA A 6 -29.22 30.12 28.59
CA ALA A 6 -27.92 29.52 28.68
C ALA A 6 -28.01 28.24 29.49
N HIS A 7 -27.42 27.16 28.97
CA HIS A 7 -26.96 26.06 29.81
C HIS A 7 -25.45 25.88 29.62
N SER A 8 -24.71 26.57 30.49
CA SER A 8 -23.54 25.99 31.20
C SER A 8 -23.93 24.60 31.72
N GLY A 9 -23.11 23.55 31.69
CA GLY A 9 -21.66 23.47 31.69
C GLY A 9 -21.36 22.26 32.57
N GLU A 10 -20.90 21.15 31.98
CA GLU A 10 -20.38 20.02 32.74
C GLU A 10 -18.98 19.73 32.23
N LYS A 11 -18.00 20.30 32.94
CA LYS A 11 -16.59 19.97 32.77
C LYS A 11 -16.31 18.73 33.61
N VAL A 12 -16.21 17.57 32.95
CA VAL A 12 -15.66 16.37 33.59
C VAL A 12 -14.14 16.54 33.67
N GLN A 13 -13.66 16.74 34.89
CA GLN A 13 -12.25 16.95 35.20
C GLN A 13 -11.59 15.60 35.54
N VAL A 14 -10.76 15.14 34.61
CA VAL A 14 -9.46 14.43 34.71
C VAL A 14 -9.22 13.46 35.90
N THR A 15 -8.79 12.24 35.58
CA THR A 15 -7.76 11.54 36.36
C THR A 15 -6.70 10.97 35.40
N PRO A 16 -5.43 11.40 35.44
CA PRO A 16 -4.35 10.78 34.70
C PRO A 16 -3.65 9.76 35.62
N SER A 17 -3.91 8.46 35.41
CA SER A 17 -3.15 7.41 36.08
C SER A 17 -1.78 7.25 35.40
N SER A 18 -0.76 7.69 36.15
CA SER A 18 0.67 7.44 36.09
C SER A 18 1.18 6.33 35.14
N PRO A 19 2.25 6.58 34.36
CA PRO A 19 3.03 5.54 33.71
C PRO A 19 4.04 4.91 34.69
N GLU A 20 4.02 3.58 34.83
CA GLU A 20 5.14 2.83 35.41
C GLU A 20 6.22 2.58 34.33
N PRO A 21 7.51 2.82 34.62
CA PRO A 21 8.62 2.34 33.80
C PRO A 21 9.16 1.02 34.38
N ILE A 22 9.07 -0.06 33.62
CA ILE A 22 9.76 -1.33 33.95
C ILE A 22 10.83 -1.61 32.88
N ASN A 23 12.06 -1.18 33.21
CA ASN A 23 13.32 -1.92 33.24
C ASN A 23 13.41 -3.15 32.29
N ALA A 24 14.27 -3.08 31.28
CA ALA A 24 15.66 -3.57 31.35
C ALA A 24 15.76 -5.11 31.42
N TRP A 25 15.96 -5.71 30.25
CA TRP A 25 16.58 -7.03 30.04
C TRP A 25 17.53 -6.86 28.86
N GLU A 26 18.83 -6.63 29.10
CA GLU A 26 19.84 -7.64 29.43
C GLU A 26 20.08 -8.57 28.24
N SER A 27 20.99 -8.17 27.35
CA SER A 27 22.35 -8.75 27.26
C SER A 27 22.33 -10.23 26.90
N ASN A 28 22.47 -10.51 25.60
CA ASN A 28 22.96 -11.81 25.16
C ASN A 28 24.20 -11.59 24.30
N LYS A 29 25.35 -11.42 24.99
CA LYS A 29 26.67 -11.69 24.43
C LYS A 29 26.77 -13.21 24.30
N GLN A 30 26.77 -13.73 23.09
CA GLN A 30 27.16 -15.11 22.86
C GLN A 30 28.63 -15.14 22.46
N GLU A 31 29.39 -15.80 23.33
CA GLU A 31 30.83 -15.97 23.29
C GLU A 31 31.31 -16.77 22.07
N LEU A 32 32.49 -16.35 21.64
CA LEU A 32 33.39 -17.04 20.73
C LEU A 32 33.99 -18.27 21.42
N PRO A 33 34.06 -19.45 20.77
CA PRO A 33 35.07 -20.43 21.11
C PRO A 33 36.26 -20.25 20.16
N SER A 34 37.41 -19.94 20.76
CA SER A 34 38.74 -20.11 20.19
C SER A 34 39.31 -21.44 20.72
N ALA A 35 39.82 -22.27 19.80
CA ALA A 35 40.86 -23.29 20.00
C ALA A 35 41.13 -23.89 18.61
N ASP A 36 42.21 -23.52 17.92
CA ASP A 36 43.53 -24.14 18.05
C ASP A 36 43.47 -25.68 18.04
N GLN A 37 43.76 -26.31 16.87
CA GLN A 37 44.74 -27.42 16.73
C GLN A 37 44.86 -27.97 15.27
N PRO A 38 45.87 -28.79 14.93
CA PRO A 38 46.97 -28.38 14.05
C PRO A 38 47.04 -29.10 12.69
N LEU A 39 47.98 -28.64 11.87
CA LEU A 39 48.55 -29.29 10.68
C LEU A 39 48.76 -30.81 10.86
N HIS A 40 48.26 -31.58 9.89
CA HIS A 40 48.93 -32.80 9.46
C HIS A 40 49.11 -32.79 7.94
N ALA A 41 50.38 -32.83 7.54
CA ALA A 41 50.84 -33.11 6.20
C ALA A 41 50.69 -34.60 5.89
N ALA A 42 50.33 -34.95 4.66
CA ALA A 42 50.88 -36.10 3.93
C ALA A 42 50.47 -36.02 2.45
N SER A 43 51.48 -35.84 1.60
CA SER A 43 51.41 -36.13 0.18
C SER A 43 51.09 -37.60 -0.07
N THR A 44 50.19 -37.87 -1.00
CA THR A 44 50.29 -39.03 -1.89
C THR A 44 49.88 -38.57 -3.29
N SER A 45 50.88 -38.41 -4.16
CA SER A 45 50.70 -38.31 -5.60
C SER A 45 50.27 -39.69 -6.11
N ILE A 46 49.09 -39.74 -6.72
CA ILE A 46 48.67 -40.89 -7.49
C ILE A 46 48.51 -40.40 -8.92
N ASP A 47 49.51 -40.71 -9.76
CA ASP A 47 49.44 -40.58 -11.22
C ASP A 47 48.43 -41.60 -11.74
N ILE A 48 47.30 -41.12 -12.26
CA ILE A 48 46.30 -41.92 -12.99
C ILE A 48 46.31 -41.47 -14.46
N PRO A 49 46.29 -42.40 -15.43
CA PRO A 49 46.39 -42.09 -16.84
C PRO A 49 45.22 -41.23 -17.33
N SER A 50 45.57 -40.25 -18.16
CA SER A 50 44.69 -39.37 -18.92
C SER A 50 43.59 -40.15 -19.66
N SER A 51 42.37 -40.06 -19.13
CA SER A 51 41.12 -40.46 -19.78
C SER A 51 40.52 -39.23 -20.48
N PRO A 52 39.93 -39.39 -21.69
CA PRO A 52 39.53 -38.25 -22.51
C PRO A 52 38.30 -37.53 -21.94
N SER A 53 38.49 -36.23 -21.71
CA SER A 53 37.49 -35.15 -21.77
C SER A 53 36.09 -35.44 -21.21
N PRO A 54 35.81 -35.08 -19.96
CA PRO A 54 34.47 -34.68 -19.58
C PRO A 54 34.23 -33.28 -20.16
N ALA A 55 33.25 -33.20 -21.06
CA ALA A 55 32.70 -31.93 -21.53
C ALA A 55 32.47 -31.02 -20.32
N VAL A 56 33.20 -29.90 -20.31
CA VAL A 56 32.91 -28.75 -19.45
C VAL A 56 31.42 -28.47 -19.61
N PRO A 57 30.60 -28.55 -18.55
CA PRO A 57 29.26 -28.01 -18.63
C PRO A 57 29.45 -26.53 -18.97
N ASP A 58 28.92 -26.14 -20.13
CA ASP A 58 28.88 -24.75 -20.57
C ASP A 58 28.64 -23.87 -19.36
N ALA A 59 29.61 -22.99 -19.10
CA ALA A 59 29.43 -21.90 -18.17
C ALA A 59 28.14 -21.22 -18.62
N SER A 60 27.07 -21.47 -17.87
CA SER A 60 25.79 -20.84 -18.05
C SER A 60 26.08 -19.36 -18.17
N SER A 61 25.90 -18.84 -19.38
CA SER A 61 25.95 -17.43 -19.66
C SER A 61 24.84 -16.81 -18.82
N ASP A 62 25.20 -16.45 -17.59
CA ASP A 62 24.50 -15.51 -16.74
C ASP A 62 24.61 -14.15 -17.45
N GLU A 63 23.97 -14.05 -18.62
CA GLU A 63 23.61 -12.79 -19.22
C GLU A 63 22.85 -12.04 -18.12
N PRO A 64 23.37 -10.89 -17.66
CA PRO A 64 22.71 -10.14 -16.61
C PRO A 64 21.36 -9.72 -17.16
N VAL A 65 20.28 -10.41 -16.74
CA VAL A 65 18.90 -10.15 -17.13
C VAL A 65 18.72 -8.65 -17.21
N ALA A 66 18.68 -8.14 -18.44
CA ALA A 66 18.80 -6.71 -18.71
C ALA A 66 17.78 -6.00 -17.81
N ARG A 67 18.26 -5.11 -16.91
CA ARG A 67 17.40 -4.37 -15.98
C ARG A 67 16.40 -3.56 -16.81
N GLY A 68 15.24 -4.15 -17.05
CA GLY A 68 14.19 -3.56 -17.87
C GLY A 68 13.83 -2.18 -17.31
N LYS A 69 13.80 -1.19 -18.20
CA LYS A 69 13.43 0.18 -17.84
C LYS A 69 12.05 0.16 -17.14
N PRO A 70 11.87 0.90 -16.04
CA PRO A 70 10.60 0.94 -15.34
C PRO A 70 9.52 1.52 -16.26
N SER A 71 8.35 0.88 -16.28
CA SER A 71 7.26 1.26 -17.20
C SER A 71 6.58 2.55 -16.74
N LEU A 72 6.82 3.65 -17.46
CA LEU A 72 6.23 4.96 -17.19
C LEU A 72 4.68 4.94 -17.05
N PRO A 73 3.92 4.18 -17.87
CA PRO A 73 2.46 4.16 -17.73
C PRO A 73 1.98 3.63 -16.38
N ARG A 74 2.65 2.60 -15.83
CA ARG A 74 2.31 2.07 -14.50
C ARG A 74 2.54 3.10 -13.41
N PHE A 75 3.63 3.86 -13.53
CA PHE A 75 3.95 4.91 -12.57
C PHE A 75 2.92 6.05 -12.60
N LEU A 76 2.51 6.49 -13.79
CA LEU A 76 1.45 7.51 -13.93
C LEU A 76 0.13 7.05 -13.31
N LEU A 77 -0.23 5.76 -13.47
CA LEU A 77 -1.42 5.20 -12.86
C LEU A 77 -1.34 5.22 -11.32
N ARG A 78 -0.16 4.95 -10.73
CA ARG A 78 0.05 5.10 -9.28
C ARG A 78 -0.09 6.54 -8.79
N ILE A 79 0.45 7.50 -9.55
CA ILE A 79 0.29 8.92 -9.24
C ILE A 79 -1.19 9.31 -9.28
N TRP A 80 -1.92 8.87 -10.31
CA TRP A 80 -3.34 9.11 -10.42
C TRP A 80 -4.11 8.50 -9.24
N GLN A 81 -3.81 7.25 -8.85
CA GLN A 81 -4.40 6.61 -7.66
C GLN A 81 -4.17 7.44 -6.39
N PHE A 82 -2.98 8.00 -6.22
CA PHE A 82 -2.68 8.87 -5.08
C PHE A 82 -3.57 10.11 -5.07
N PHE A 83 -3.64 10.84 -6.18
CA PHE A 83 -4.49 12.03 -6.29
C PHE A 83 -5.98 11.71 -6.18
N ALA A 84 -6.43 10.60 -6.77
CA ALA A 84 -7.81 10.16 -6.67
C ALA A 84 -8.18 9.76 -5.23
N ALA A 85 -7.25 9.16 -4.46
CA ALA A 85 -7.49 8.83 -3.05
C ALA A 85 -7.61 10.09 -2.19
N ILE A 86 -6.74 11.09 -2.41
CA ILE A 86 -6.84 12.39 -1.74
C ILE A 86 -8.13 13.11 -2.16
N GLY A 87 -8.48 13.11 -3.44
CA GLY A 87 -9.71 13.69 -3.95
C GLY A 87 -10.95 13.06 -3.34
N ALA A 88 -11.05 11.73 -3.38
CA ALA A 88 -12.17 10.99 -2.80
C ALA A 88 -12.34 11.32 -1.30
N PHE A 89 -11.27 11.19 -0.52
CA PHE A 89 -11.29 11.50 0.91
C PHE A 89 -11.61 12.97 1.18
N GLY A 90 -10.90 13.89 0.52
CA GLY A 90 -11.01 15.33 0.75
C GLY A 90 -12.39 15.88 0.41
N PHE A 91 -12.97 15.46 -0.73
CA PHE A 91 -14.31 15.90 -1.11
C PHE A 91 -15.40 15.30 -0.20
N GLN A 92 -15.29 14.03 0.18
CA GLN A 92 -16.30 13.43 1.06
C GLN A 92 -16.24 14.00 2.50
N VAL A 93 -15.04 14.21 3.07
CA VAL A 93 -14.89 14.83 4.40
C VAL A 93 -15.23 16.32 4.36
N GLY A 94 -14.89 16.99 3.25
CA GLY A 94 -15.14 18.42 3.04
C GLY A 94 -16.60 18.78 2.80
N ALA A 95 -17.48 17.82 2.50
CA ALA A 95 -18.88 18.08 2.18
C ALA A 95 -19.63 18.76 3.34
N SER A 96 -19.47 18.23 4.56
CA SER A 96 -20.14 18.74 5.76
C SER A 96 -19.67 20.15 6.16
N PRO A 97 -18.35 20.45 6.28
CA PRO A 97 -17.91 21.80 6.61
C PRO A 97 -18.22 22.82 5.51
N TYR A 98 -18.29 22.41 4.23
CA TYR A 98 -18.66 23.32 3.14
C TYR A 98 -20.14 23.73 3.16
N SER A 99 -21.03 22.77 3.40
CA SER A 99 -22.49 22.98 3.34
C SER A 99 -23.11 23.40 4.67
N GLU A 100 -22.33 23.38 5.76
CA GLU A 100 -22.80 23.55 7.14
C GLU A 100 -23.90 22.55 7.54
N GLU A 101 -24.04 21.45 6.79
CA GLU A 101 -24.98 20.37 7.05
C GLU A 101 -24.25 19.11 7.56
N PRO A 102 -24.81 18.37 8.53
CA PRO A 102 -24.30 17.06 8.88
C PRO A 102 -24.52 16.06 7.75
N ILE A 103 -23.88 14.89 7.83
CA ILE A 103 -24.04 13.81 6.86
C ILE A 103 -25.54 13.45 6.74
N PRO A 104 -26.18 13.65 5.58
CA PRO A 104 -27.64 13.51 5.42
C PRO A 104 -28.11 12.05 5.26
N PHE A 105 -27.27 11.08 5.67
CA PHE A 105 -27.51 9.66 5.46
C PHE A 105 -27.71 8.91 6.77
N GLY A 106 -28.71 8.02 6.81
CA GLY A 106 -29.05 7.26 8.01
C GLY A 106 -28.01 6.21 8.45
N LYS A 107 -26.94 5.97 7.67
CA LYS A 107 -25.90 4.97 7.98
C LYS A 107 -24.50 5.52 7.72
N PRO A 108 -23.96 6.47 8.50
CA PRO A 108 -22.66 7.10 8.20
C PRO A 108 -21.47 6.11 8.23
N GLY A 109 -21.64 4.92 8.80
CA GLY A 109 -20.59 3.88 8.86
C GLY A 109 -19.98 3.49 7.51
N LEU A 110 -20.75 3.53 6.41
CA LEU A 110 -20.20 3.20 5.09
C LEU A 110 -19.25 4.30 4.59
N LEU A 111 -19.55 5.58 4.85
CA LEU A 111 -18.65 6.69 4.54
C LEU A 111 -17.35 6.57 5.34
N TYR A 112 -17.45 6.27 6.64
CA TYR A 112 -16.26 6.07 7.47
C TYR A 112 -15.41 4.87 7.00
N TYR A 113 -16.05 3.78 6.56
CA TYR A 113 -15.36 2.68 5.91
C TYR A 113 -14.60 3.17 4.66
N GLY A 114 -15.24 3.95 3.79
CA GLY A 114 -14.60 4.59 2.64
C GLY A 114 -13.39 5.44 3.03
N TYR A 115 -13.48 6.21 4.11
CA TYR A 115 -12.35 7.03 4.60
C TYR A 115 -11.14 6.18 4.96
N VAL A 116 -11.35 5.08 5.69
CA VAL A 116 -10.26 4.15 6.07
C VAL A 116 -9.63 3.54 4.83
N VAL A 117 -10.43 3.09 3.86
CA VAL A 117 -9.93 2.49 2.61
C VAL A 117 -9.16 3.54 1.78
N CYS A 118 -9.62 4.79 1.72
CA CYS A 118 -8.89 5.89 1.11
C CYS A 118 -7.53 6.12 1.79
N TRP A 119 -7.45 6.12 3.12
CA TRP A 119 -6.17 6.24 3.83
C TRP A 119 -5.20 5.11 3.52
N LEU A 120 -5.68 3.86 3.50
CA LEU A 120 -4.87 2.71 3.11
C LEU A 120 -4.33 2.87 1.67
N SER A 121 -5.18 3.36 0.76
CA SER A 121 -4.78 3.66 -0.62
C SER A 121 -3.76 4.79 -0.72
N ILE A 122 -3.88 5.86 0.09
CA ILE A 122 -2.90 6.96 0.14
C ILE A 122 -1.54 6.43 0.59
N VAL A 123 -1.48 5.65 1.68
CA VAL A 123 -0.24 5.07 2.19
C VAL A 123 0.37 4.12 1.16
N TRP A 124 -0.44 3.22 0.59
CA TRP A 124 0.01 2.24 -0.40
C TRP A 124 0.53 2.88 -1.69
N SER A 125 -0.20 3.84 -2.25
CA SER A 125 0.20 4.54 -3.47
C SER A 125 1.44 5.40 -3.24
N SER A 126 1.54 6.10 -2.09
CA SER A 126 2.73 6.86 -1.69
C SER A 126 3.96 5.96 -1.58
N PHE A 127 3.82 4.79 -0.94
CA PHE A 127 4.89 3.79 -0.85
C PHE A 127 5.36 3.34 -2.25
N ASN A 128 4.43 3.04 -3.16
CA ASN A 128 4.78 2.64 -4.53
C ASN A 128 5.48 3.75 -5.32
N VAL A 129 5.02 5.00 -5.18
CA VAL A 129 5.67 6.17 -5.78
C VAL A 129 7.07 6.35 -5.21
N PHE A 130 7.24 6.26 -3.89
CA PHE A 130 8.54 6.34 -3.24
C PHE A 130 9.50 5.26 -3.72
N VAL A 131 9.05 4.00 -3.79
CA VAL A 131 9.88 2.90 -4.32
C VAL A 131 10.23 3.11 -5.79
N TYR A 132 9.32 3.66 -6.61
CA TYR A 132 9.65 4.02 -7.98
C TYR A 132 10.77 5.09 -8.04
N LEU A 133 10.66 6.16 -7.24
CA LEU A 133 11.64 7.24 -7.20
C LEU A 133 13.02 6.74 -6.71
N THR A 134 13.07 5.95 -5.63
CA THR A 134 14.32 5.37 -5.13
C THR A 134 14.97 4.41 -6.11
N ARG A 135 14.20 3.74 -6.97
CA ARG A 135 14.72 2.92 -8.07
C ARG A 135 15.16 3.75 -9.28
N ARG A 136 14.51 4.88 -9.53
CA ARG A 136 14.84 5.78 -10.64
C ARG A 136 16.13 6.55 -10.38
N PHE A 137 16.32 7.01 -9.14
CA PHE A 137 17.43 7.87 -8.72
C PHE A 137 18.50 7.15 -7.88
N GLY A 138 18.26 5.90 -7.46
CA GLY A 138 19.17 5.15 -6.60
C GLY A 138 19.28 3.66 -6.95
N LYS A 139 19.94 2.90 -6.07
CA LYS A 139 20.14 1.44 -6.20
C LYS A 139 19.03 0.63 -5.49
N GLY A 140 17.80 1.15 -5.48
CA GLY A 140 16.68 0.53 -4.76
C GLY A 140 16.36 -0.90 -5.25
N ASN A 141 15.98 -1.77 -4.31
CA ASN A 141 15.54 -3.13 -4.60
C ASN A 141 14.14 -3.14 -5.24
N LYS A 142 13.87 -4.15 -6.07
CA LYS A 142 12.57 -4.34 -6.72
C LYS A 142 11.61 -5.04 -5.76
N ILE A 143 10.42 -4.47 -5.54
CA ILE A 143 9.34 -5.15 -4.80
C ILE A 143 8.96 -6.43 -5.54
N LYS A 144 8.75 -7.52 -4.78
CA LYS A 144 8.21 -8.77 -5.32
C LYS A 144 6.83 -8.49 -5.94
N ARG A 145 6.70 -8.76 -7.24
CA ARG A 145 5.51 -8.42 -8.02
C ARG A 145 4.22 -8.97 -7.40
N PHE A 146 4.25 -10.21 -6.93
CA PHE A 146 3.13 -10.88 -6.28
C PHE A 146 2.56 -10.07 -5.09
N VAL A 147 3.43 -9.48 -4.27
CA VAL A 147 3.01 -8.66 -3.13
C VAL A 147 2.24 -7.43 -3.62
N SER A 148 2.76 -6.73 -4.63
CA SER A 148 2.08 -5.56 -5.17
C SER A 148 0.71 -5.91 -5.75
N THR A 149 0.63 -6.99 -6.50
CA THR A 149 -0.62 -7.45 -7.13
C THR A 149 -1.66 -7.87 -6.09
N LEU A 150 -1.25 -8.54 -5.00
CA LEU A 150 -2.15 -8.94 -3.92
C LEU A 150 -2.77 -7.72 -3.24
N PHE A 151 -1.97 -6.72 -2.88
CA PHE A 151 -2.47 -5.49 -2.27
C PHE A 151 -3.42 -4.72 -3.21
N ASP A 152 -3.09 -4.65 -4.50
CA ASP A 152 -3.96 -4.00 -5.49
C ASP A 152 -5.30 -4.72 -5.64
N LEU A 153 -5.32 -6.06 -5.61
CA LEU A 153 -6.56 -6.84 -5.65
C LEU A 153 -7.40 -6.62 -4.39
N VAL A 154 -6.78 -6.61 -3.22
CA VAL A 154 -7.48 -6.33 -1.96
C VAL A 154 -8.09 -4.93 -1.99
N LEU A 155 -7.33 -3.91 -2.39
CA LEU A 155 -7.85 -2.55 -2.51
C LEU A 155 -8.94 -2.44 -3.58
N ALA A 156 -8.79 -3.10 -4.73
CA ALA A 156 -9.84 -3.17 -5.75
C ALA A 156 -11.14 -3.73 -5.19
N ALA A 157 -11.07 -4.83 -4.42
CA ALA A 157 -12.25 -5.44 -3.80
C ALA A 157 -12.88 -4.51 -2.76
N LEU A 158 -12.07 -3.91 -1.87
CA LEU A 158 -12.56 -3.00 -0.83
C LEU A 158 -13.22 -1.75 -1.42
N PHE A 159 -12.62 -1.14 -2.44
CA PHE A 159 -13.22 -0.02 -3.17
C PHE A 159 -14.46 -0.42 -3.95
N GLY A 160 -14.47 -1.60 -4.58
CA GLY A 160 -15.63 -2.12 -5.30
C GLY A 160 -16.85 -2.27 -4.39
N VAL A 161 -16.64 -2.83 -3.19
CA VAL A 161 -17.67 -2.90 -2.15
C VAL A 161 -18.11 -1.48 -1.75
N CYS A 162 -17.17 -0.60 -1.42
CA CYS A 162 -17.48 0.78 -0.99
C CYS A 162 -18.35 1.51 -2.01
N VAL A 163 -17.89 1.57 -3.25
CA VAL A 163 -18.54 2.21 -4.38
C VAL A 163 -19.94 1.65 -4.63
N PHE A 164 -20.07 0.31 -4.68
CA PHE A 164 -21.34 -0.32 -4.99
C PHE A 164 -22.39 0.00 -3.93
N TYR A 165 -22.03 -0.12 -2.64
CA TYR A 165 -22.94 0.19 -1.55
C TYR A 165 -23.24 1.69 -1.46
N GLU A 166 -22.27 2.57 -1.74
CA GLU A 166 -22.49 4.03 -1.75
C GLU A 166 -23.48 4.43 -2.84
N ILE A 167 -23.33 3.90 -4.06
CA ILE A 167 -24.27 4.15 -5.17
C ILE A 167 -25.66 3.57 -4.86
N ALA A 168 -25.72 2.37 -4.28
CA ALA A 168 -26.99 1.71 -3.99
C ALA A 168 -27.75 2.38 -2.84
N THR A 169 -27.04 2.86 -1.82
CA THR A 169 -27.65 3.35 -0.57
C THR A 169 -27.86 4.86 -0.59
N TYR A 170 -26.95 5.62 -1.20
CA TYR A 170 -26.93 7.08 -1.08
C TYR A 170 -27.28 7.74 -2.42
N ARG A 171 -28.55 8.12 -2.55
CA ARG A 171 -29.02 8.88 -3.73
C ARG A 171 -28.92 10.38 -3.47
N CYS A 172 -27.85 10.99 -3.96
CA CYS A 172 -27.63 12.43 -3.88
C CYS A 172 -27.85 13.08 -5.26
N LYS A 173 -28.95 13.82 -5.42
CA LYS A 173 -29.14 14.66 -6.61
C LYS A 173 -28.24 15.90 -6.55
N PRO A 174 -27.64 16.35 -7.66
CA PRO A 174 -26.86 17.58 -7.69
C PRO A 174 -27.64 18.77 -7.12
N GLY A 175 -26.98 19.60 -6.30
CA GLY A 175 -27.55 20.80 -5.68
C GLY A 175 -28.36 20.61 -4.39
N MET A 176 -28.62 19.38 -3.96
CA MET A 176 -29.32 19.12 -2.69
C MET A 176 -28.40 19.37 -1.47
N HIS A 177 -29.00 19.54 -0.29
CA HIS A 177 -28.29 19.67 1.00
C HIS A 177 -27.26 20.81 1.01
N ASN A 178 -27.66 22.01 0.58
CA ASN A 178 -26.76 23.17 0.47
C ASN A 178 -25.45 22.89 -0.29
N GLY A 179 -25.51 22.03 -1.32
CA GLY A 179 -24.34 21.65 -2.11
C GLY A 179 -23.51 20.50 -1.55
N TRP A 180 -23.87 19.93 -0.38
CA TRP A 180 -23.24 18.72 0.18
C TRP A 180 -23.23 17.58 -0.85
N CYS A 181 -24.33 17.40 -1.59
CA CYS A 181 -24.43 16.38 -2.63
C CYS A 181 -23.46 16.60 -3.79
N ASN A 182 -23.07 17.85 -4.09
CA ASN A 182 -22.08 18.10 -5.15
C ASN A 182 -20.71 17.60 -4.71
N PHE A 183 -20.29 17.91 -3.49
CA PHE A 183 -19.04 17.42 -2.90
C PHE A 183 -19.02 15.89 -2.82
N TYR A 184 -20.09 15.30 -2.31
CA TYR A 184 -20.22 13.84 -2.23
C TYR A 184 -20.12 13.18 -3.60
N ASN A 185 -20.84 13.68 -4.61
CA ASN A 185 -20.80 13.13 -5.97
C ASN A 185 -19.41 13.28 -6.61
N THR A 186 -18.71 14.39 -6.35
CA THR A 186 -17.31 14.57 -6.79
C THR A 186 -16.38 13.58 -6.09
N GLY A 187 -16.53 13.38 -4.78
CA GLY A 187 -15.77 12.36 -4.03
C GLY A 187 -16.03 10.95 -4.55
N LEU A 188 -17.30 10.63 -4.83
CA LEU A 188 -17.72 9.34 -5.40
C LEU A 188 -17.14 9.11 -6.80
N PHE A 189 -17.03 10.15 -7.63
CA PHE A 189 -16.33 10.07 -8.92
C PHE A 189 -14.86 9.65 -8.75
N PHE A 190 -14.14 10.24 -7.79
CA PHE A 190 -12.76 9.84 -7.51
C PHE A 190 -12.69 8.41 -6.94
N LEU A 191 -13.64 8.02 -6.09
CA LEU A 191 -13.73 6.66 -5.56
C LEU A 191 -13.96 5.61 -6.67
N MET A 192 -14.85 5.91 -7.62
CA MET A 192 -15.05 5.12 -8.85
C MET A 192 -13.75 5.00 -9.66
N SER A 193 -13.03 6.12 -9.81
CA SER A 193 -11.76 6.14 -10.53
C SER A 193 -10.70 5.27 -9.84
N LEU A 194 -10.63 5.28 -8.51
CA LEU A 194 -9.77 4.39 -7.73
C LEU A 194 -10.11 2.92 -7.99
N PHE A 195 -11.38 2.55 -7.87
CA PHE A 195 -11.82 1.19 -8.13
C PHE A 195 -11.38 0.71 -9.52
N LEU A 196 -11.69 1.48 -10.57
CA LEU A 196 -11.33 1.12 -11.94
C LEU A 196 -9.82 1.03 -12.15
N THR A 197 -9.07 1.97 -11.60
CA THR A 197 -7.60 2.00 -11.78
C THR A 197 -6.92 0.84 -11.03
N TYR A 198 -7.38 0.47 -9.83
CA TYR A 198 -6.88 -0.72 -9.14
C TYR A 198 -7.22 -2.02 -9.89
N VAL A 199 -8.42 -2.15 -10.46
CA VAL A 199 -8.79 -3.30 -11.31
C VAL A 199 -7.90 -3.39 -12.54
N VAL A 200 -7.73 -2.28 -13.27
CA VAL A 200 -6.87 -2.23 -14.47
C VAL A 200 -5.43 -2.59 -14.10
N HIS A 201 -4.91 -2.07 -12.98
CA HIS A 201 -3.55 -2.36 -12.54
C HIS A 201 -3.37 -3.84 -12.15
N ALA A 202 -4.32 -4.42 -11.41
CA ALA A 202 -4.31 -5.83 -11.04
C ALA A 202 -4.36 -6.75 -12.27
N LEU A 203 -5.27 -6.48 -13.21
CA LEU A 203 -5.37 -7.23 -14.46
C LEU A 203 -4.09 -7.13 -15.28
N TRP A 204 -3.54 -5.92 -15.43
CA TRP A 204 -2.26 -5.69 -16.09
C TRP A 204 -1.17 -6.56 -15.47
N ASP A 205 -1.15 -6.67 -14.15
CA ASP A 205 -0.16 -7.47 -13.46
C ASP A 205 -0.32 -8.98 -13.67
N ILE A 206 -1.56 -9.48 -13.60
CA ILE A 206 -1.89 -10.88 -13.86
C ILE A 206 -1.52 -11.25 -15.30
N PHE A 207 -1.91 -10.45 -16.30
CA PHE A 207 -1.58 -10.71 -17.70
C PHE A 207 -0.09 -10.81 -17.92
N ALA A 208 0.68 -9.84 -17.42
CA ALA A 208 2.12 -9.88 -17.58
C ALA A 208 2.82 -10.91 -16.67
N ALA A 209 2.14 -11.53 -15.68
CA ALA A 209 2.65 -12.71 -14.99
C ALA A 209 2.42 -13.98 -15.82
N MET A 210 1.22 -14.12 -16.39
CA MET A 210 0.86 -15.24 -17.28
C MET A 210 1.71 -15.27 -18.56
N SER A 211 2.03 -14.11 -19.14
CA SER A 211 2.91 -14.04 -20.31
C SER A 211 4.33 -14.55 -20.04
N CYS A 212 4.81 -14.49 -18.79
CA CYS A 212 6.12 -15.05 -18.42
C CYS A 212 6.09 -16.57 -18.27
N LEU A 213 4.93 -17.16 -17.90
CA LEU A 213 4.77 -18.61 -17.76
C LEU A 213 4.56 -19.33 -19.10
N ARG A 214 4.29 -18.58 -20.18
CA ARG A 214 4.06 -19.13 -21.52
C ARG A 214 5.35 -19.31 -22.33
N LYS A 215 6.50 -18.90 -21.80
CA LYS A 215 7.83 -19.11 -22.38
C LYS A 215 8.49 -20.28 -21.69
#